data_AF-A0A8H6AST9-F1
#
_entry.id   AF-A0A8H6AST9-F1
#
_cell.length_a   1.000
_cell.length_b   1.000
_cell.length_c   1.000
_cell.angle_alpha   90.00
_cell.angle_beta   90.00
_cell.angle_gamma   90.00
#
_symmetry.space_group_name_H-M   'P 1'
#
loop_
_entity.id
_entity.type
_entity.pdbx_description
1 polymer ?
#
loop_
_entity_poly.entity_id
_entity_poly.type
_entity_poly.pdbx_seq_one_letter_code
_entity_poly.pdbx_strand_id
1 'polypeptide(L)'
;MTATDEIPGQAGLPSPNPTKAFWHSEPSEILLGHRTTENLPTKADVVIVGSGIAGTSAAHWLREHDNGKDLHVVMLEAREACWGATGRNGGHCQPLVYASPPDVGAFEVRNYEDIKSFVEQNDVQCDWKSLSSCHSYMSEDQLEVAVKAAEALKDLDPTLGNLVTIITRDSTNPSLSDLRIPTAAGAIATSKAASLWPYKLVAWVLEDLIFKSKSSSSPKFNLQTSTPVTRLQKSSSEWIIHTSRGQLSAPKVLLATNAYTSHLLPSFSDLITPVRGEMSSLLPPSTMSPARESSSKPLEYSYSIMGHFGQNINRDDYLVQRPFSSTSSQQESGGELMFGGGRQFAAQAGLGVFDDSSIDPPAANYLRRELPRTLNLHNNEEELEATYEWSGIMGFSRDNWPWVGNASEKLGGGEGLYICAGFTGHGMPTARLSAKAAVGLMMGDKMETIDLPQRYILSEERVRKARELDVVCVADEKGEFC
;
A
#
# COMPACT_ATOMS: atom_id res chain seq x y z
N MET A 1 14.48 4.94 27.47
CA MET A 1 15.69 5.20 26.66
C MET A 1 15.55 4.39 25.38
N THR A 2 15.61 4.99 24.19
CA THR A 2 15.39 4.29 22.90
C THR A 2 16.52 4.50 21.88
N ALA A 3 17.72 4.87 22.33
CA ALA A 3 18.87 4.95 21.42
C ALA A 3 20.14 4.52 22.14
N THR A 4 20.48 3.24 22.04
CA THR A 4 21.84 2.67 22.08
C THR A 4 21.72 1.17 21.80
N ASP A 5 22.54 0.70 20.85
CA ASP A 5 22.62 -0.63 20.21
C ASP A 5 21.69 -0.82 19.00
N GLU A 6 22.28 -0.93 17.80
CA GLU A 6 21.58 -1.31 16.57
C GLU A 6 20.93 -2.68 16.79
N ILE A 7 19.61 -2.70 16.94
CA ILE A 7 18.88 -3.95 17.06
C ILE A 7 18.89 -4.62 15.69
N PRO A 8 19.30 -5.90 15.57
CA PRO A 8 19.25 -6.62 14.29
C PRO A 8 17.86 -6.50 13.64
N GLY A 9 17.82 -6.15 12.36
CA GLY A 9 16.56 -5.95 11.62
C GLY A 9 15.86 -4.60 11.86
N GLN A 10 16.41 -3.72 12.69
CA GLN A 10 15.87 -2.38 12.86
C GLN A 10 16.04 -1.55 11.58
N ALA A 11 14.95 -0.91 11.14
CA ALA A 11 14.98 -0.01 9.99
C ALA A 11 15.67 1.32 10.34
N GLY A 12 16.42 1.84 9.37
CA GLY A 12 16.92 3.22 9.41
C GLY A 12 15.86 4.25 9.03
N LEU A 13 16.30 5.49 8.81
CA LEU A 13 15.47 6.48 8.12
C LEU A 13 15.34 6.13 6.63
N PRO A 14 14.25 6.53 5.98
CA PRO A 14 14.14 6.42 4.53
C PRO A 14 15.31 7.16 3.85
N SER A 15 15.90 6.54 2.83
CA SER A 15 16.98 7.14 2.04
C SER A 15 16.62 8.55 1.52
N PRO A 16 17.50 9.55 1.59
CA PRO A 16 17.21 10.89 1.11
C PRO A 16 17.14 10.98 -0.43
N ASN A 17 17.73 10.00 -1.14
CA ASN A 17 17.83 9.99 -2.60
C ASN A 17 17.17 8.72 -3.18
N PRO A 18 15.85 8.54 -3.03
CA PRO A 18 15.18 7.35 -3.55
C PRO A 18 15.19 7.35 -5.09
N THR A 19 15.04 6.17 -5.71
CA THR A 19 14.83 6.07 -7.16
C THR A 19 13.57 6.82 -7.59
N LYS A 20 13.51 7.26 -8.86
CA LYS A 20 12.41 8.07 -9.38
C LYS A 20 11.22 7.17 -9.70
N ALA A 21 10.16 7.24 -8.92
CA ALA A 21 8.93 6.51 -9.21
C ALA A 21 8.08 7.24 -10.26
N PHE A 22 7.44 6.50 -11.16
CA PHE A 22 6.52 7.07 -12.16
C PHE A 22 5.46 7.95 -11.52
N TRP A 23 4.92 7.54 -10.36
CA TRP A 23 3.85 8.27 -9.67
C TRP A 23 4.24 9.67 -9.18
N HIS A 24 5.54 10.00 -9.17
CA HIS A 24 6.05 11.32 -8.81
C HIS A 24 6.46 12.14 -10.05
N SER A 25 6.14 11.67 -11.26
CA SER A 25 6.42 12.38 -12.52
C SER A 25 5.58 13.66 -12.70
N GLU A 26 4.41 13.69 -12.07
CA GLU A 26 3.50 14.85 -12.01
C GLU A 26 3.30 15.26 -10.54
N PRO A 27 4.33 15.80 -9.88
CA PRO A 27 4.23 16.18 -8.47
C PRO A 27 3.32 17.40 -8.29
N SER A 28 2.62 17.46 -7.15
CA SER A 28 1.83 18.63 -6.77
C SER A 28 2.73 19.85 -6.51
N GLU A 29 2.44 20.95 -7.19
CA GLU A 29 3.12 22.24 -6.97
C GLU A 29 2.89 22.79 -5.55
N ILE A 30 1.77 22.44 -4.91
CA ILE A 30 1.44 22.87 -3.55
C ILE A 30 2.24 22.09 -2.51
N LEU A 31 2.45 20.79 -2.75
CA LEU A 31 3.03 19.87 -1.76
C LEU A 31 4.56 19.74 -1.84
N LEU A 32 5.18 20.04 -2.98
CA LEU A 32 6.63 20.02 -3.11
C LEU A 32 7.30 21.00 -2.13
N GLY A 33 8.15 20.47 -1.25
CA GLY A 33 8.82 21.24 -0.22
C GLY A 33 7.87 21.84 0.82
N HIS A 34 6.62 21.34 0.90
CA HIS A 34 5.59 21.99 1.67
C HIS A 34 5.86 22.00 3.17
N ARG A 35 5.72 23.20 3.73
CA ARG A 35 5.68 23.43 5.17
C ARG A 35 4.55 24.40 5.43
N THR A 36 3.49 23.94 6.09
CA THR A 36 2.32 24.81 6.34
C THR A 36 2.68 26.02 7.19
N THR A 37 3.65 25.87 8.08
CA THR A 37 4.32 26.97 8.80
C THR A 37 5.82 26.90 8.57
N GLU A 38 6.47 28.07 8.50
CA GLU A 38 7.94 28.18 8.31
C GLU A 38 8.71 27.40 9.39
N ASN A 39 8.33 27.63 10.65
CA ASN A 39 8.88 26.94 11.80
C ASN A 39 8.03 25.72 12.18
N LEU A 40 8.69 24.69 12.69
CA LEU A 40 8.03 23.54 13.26
C LEU A 40 7.18 23.99 14.47
N PRO A 41 5.87 23.71 14.52
CA PRO A 41 5.07 23.99 15.71
C PRO A 41 5.64 23.27 16.93
N THR A 42 5.66 23.92 18.08
CA THR A 42 6.21 23.34 19.32
C THR A 42 5.20 22.45 20.05
N LYS A 43 3.92 22.55 19.71
CA LYS A 43 2.82 21.75 20.29
C LYS A 43 1.76 21.41 19.25
N ALA A 44 1.10 20.28 19.45
CA ALA A 44 -0.09 19.87 18.71
C ALA A 44 -0.99 19.01 19.62
N ASP A 45 -2.27 18.87 19.27
CA ASP A 45 -3.16 17.92 19.94
C ASP A 45 -2.88 16.48 19.46
N VAL A 46 -2.53 16.34 18.18
CA VAL A 46 -2.18 15.06 17.55
C VAL A 46 -0.98 15.25 16.62
N VAL A 47 -0.04 14.32 16.67
CA VAL A 47 1.02 14.19 15.67
C VAL A 47 0.82 12.93 14.85
N ILE A 48 0.94 13.04 13.53
CA ILE A 48 0.96 11.90 12.60
C ILE A 48 2.35 11.83 11.98
N VAL A 49 2.98 10.67 12.04
CA VAL A 49 4.29 10.44 11.42
C VAL A 49 4.12 9.56 10.19
N GLY A 50 4.44 10.11 9.01
CA GLY A 50 4.26 9.49 7.71
C GLY A 50 3.03 10.02 6.97
N SER A 51 3.21 10.44 5.72
CA SER A 51 2.18 11.07 4.88
C SER A 51 1.60 10.14 3.80
N GLY A 52 1.90 8.83 3.86
CA GLY A 52 1.28 7.84 2.98
C GLY A 52 -0.23 7.68 3.23
N ILE A 53 -0.85 6.71 2.54
CA ILE A 53 -2.31 6.52 2.58
C ILE A 53 -2.87 6.38 4.01
N ALA A 54 -2.17 5.68 4.91
CA ALA A 54 -2.60 5.51 6.30
C ALA A 54 -2.60 6.83 7.08
N GLY A 55 -1.50 7.60 7.03
CA GLY A 55 -1.38 8.86 7.74
C GLY A 55 -2.32 9.94 7.20
N THR A 56 -2.42 10.04 5.87
CA THR A 56 -3.32 10.97 5.20
C THR A 56 -4.80 10.63 5.45
N SER A 57 -5.15 9.34 5.43
CA SER A 57 -6.50 8.90 5.80
C SER A 57 -6.80 9.18 7.27
N ALA A 58 -5.84 9.00 8.18
CA ALA A 58 -6.02 9.35 9.59
C ALA A 58 -6.26 10.85 9.79
N ALA A 59 -5.52 11.72 9.09
CA ALA A 59 -5.73 13.16 9.14
C ALA A 59 -7.13 13.56 8.65
N HIS A 60 -7.61 12.93 7.56
CA HIS A 60 -8.97 13.10 7.06
C HIS A 60 -10.01 12.63 8.08
N TRP A 61 -9.91 11.40 8.59
CA TRP A 61 -10.88 10.87 9.55
C TRP A 61 -10.87 11.62 10.89
N LEU A 62 -9.75 12.22 11.30
CA LEU A 62 -9.74 13.15 12.43
C LEU A 62 -10.62 14.36 12.18
N ARG A 63 -10.67 14.90 10.95
CA ARG A 63 -11.57 16.01 10.61
C ARG A 63 -13.04 15.59 10.61
N GLU A 64 -13.33 14.34 10.25
CA GLU A 64 -14.70 13.80 10.22
C GLU A 64 -15.19 13.32 11.60
N HIS A 65 -14.27 13.09 12.55
CA HIS A 65 -14.62 12.61 13.89
C HIS A 65 -15.03 13.78 14.82
N ASP A 66 -16.12 13.63 15.58
CA ASP A 66 -16.65 14.70 16.44
C ASP A 66 -15.65 15.21 17.49
N ASN A 67 -14.93 14.30 18.14
CA ASN A 67 -13.86 14.66 19.10
C ASN A 67 -12.54 15.08 18.43
N GLY A 68 -12.43 14.98 17.10
CA GLY A 68 -11.19 15.22 16.34
C GLY A 68 -11.21 16.49 15.47
N LYS A 69 -12.39 16.91 15.03
CA LYS A 69 -12.58 17.93 13.97
C LYS A 69 -12.00 19.31 14.26
N ASP A 70 -11.82 19.63 15.54
CA ASP A 70 -11.28 20.91 16.00
C ASP A 70 -9.83 20.84 16.49
N LEU A 71 -9.23 19.64 16.55
CA LEU A 71 -7.87 19.46 17.04
C LEU A 71 -6.82 20.07 16.11
N HIS A 72 -5.70 20.52 16.65
CA HIS A 72 -4.49 20.86 15.90
C HIS A 72 -3.68 19.59 15.59
N VAL A 73 -3.62 19.24 14.31
CA VAL A 73 -2.87 18.08 13.81
C VAL A 73 -1.60 18.55 13.12
N VAL A 74 -0.45 18.01 13.53
CA VAL A 74 0.82 18.15 12.81
C VAL A 74 1.19 16.82 12.16
N MET A 75 1.36 16.81 10.85
CA MET A 75 1.86 15.67 10.09
C MET A 75 3.32 15.90 9.70
N LEU A 76 4.16 14.91 10.01
CA LEU A 76 5.60 14.95 9.75
C LEU A 76 5.97 13.89 8.70
N GLU A 77 6.66 14.32 7.66
CA GLU A 77 7.15 13.46 6.59
C GLU A 77 8.67 13.62 6.46
N ALA A 78 9.38 12.49 6.40
CA ALA A 78 10.83 12.47 6.33
C ALA A 78 11.37 12.94 4.97
N ARG A 79 10.62 12.67 3.89
CA ARG A 79 10.90 13.11 2.51
C ARG A 79 9.88 14.16 2.08
N GLU A 80 9.45 14.12 0.82
CA GLU A 80 8.29 14.84 0.30
C GLU A 80 6.98 14.08 0.59
N ALA A 81 5.85 14.80 0.52
CA ALA A 81 4.53 14.28 0.85
C ALA A 81 4.16 13.05 0.00
N CYS A 82 3.96 11.88 0.59
CA CYS A 82 3.69 10.62 -0.10
C CYS A 82 4.86 10.07 -0.97
N TRP A 83 6.12 10.31 -0.56
CA TRP A 83 7.31 9.70 -1.20
C TRP A 83 7.72 8.32 -0.67
N GLY A 84 6.91 7.73 0.23
CA GLY A 84 7.10 6.38 0.76
C GLY A 84 6.38 5.30 -0.05
N ALA A 85 6.02 4.19 0.61
CA ALA A 85 5.42 3.01 -0.02
C ALA A 85 4.19 3.31 -0.91
N THR A 86 3.28 4.18 -0.46
CA THR A 86 2.06 4.52 -1.21
C THR A 86 2.36 5.14 -2.57
N GLY A 87 3.29 6.09 -2.65
CA GLY A 87 3.66 6.72 -3.92
C GLY A 87 4.60 5.87 -4.79
N ARG A 88 4.82 4.60 -4.45
CA ARG A 88 5.81 3.72 -5.10
C ARG A 88 5.28 2.31 -5.38
N ASN A 89 4.00 2.04 -5.14
CA ASN A 89 3.39 0.72 -5.37
C ASN A 89 2.93 0.53 -6.83
N GLY A 90 2.21 -0.56 -7.12
CA GLY A 90 1.70 -0.86 -8.47
C GLY A 90 0.48 -0.06 -8.94
N GLY A 91 -0.16 0.72 -8.07
CA GLY A 91 -1.41 1.42 -8.41
C GLY A 91 -2.65 0.54 -8.44
N HIS A 92 -2.58 -0.70 -7.93
CA HIS A 92 -3.75 -1.58 -7.76
C HIS A 92 -4.45 -1.38 -6.40
N CYS A 93 -5.77 -1.55 -6.36
CA CYS A 93 -6.57 -1.69 -5.15
C CYS A 93 -7.45 -2.92 -5.31
N GLN A 94 -7.04 -4.04 -4.72
CA GLN A 94 -7.61 -5.35 -5.01
C GLN A 94 -7.88 -6.11 -3.71
N PRO A 95 -9.13 -6.19 -3.25
CA PRO A 95 -9.52 -7.08 -2.16
C PRO A 95 -9.21 -8.56 -2.44
N LEU A 96 -8.56 -9.25 -1.51
CA LEU A 96 -8.24 -10.69 -1.57
C LEU A 96 -9.44 -11.53 -1.09
N VAL A 97 -10.58 -11.38 -1.76
CA VAL A 97 -11.88 -11.89 -1.31
C VAL A 97 -11.87 -13.37 -0.95
N TYR A 98 -11.23 -14.23 -1.77
CA TYR A 98 -11.14 -15.67 -1.54
C TYR A 98 -9.82 -16.14 -0.93
N ALA A 99 -8.80 -15.26 -0.91
CA ALA A 99 -7.47 -15.58 -0.41
C ALA A 99 -7.26 -15.13 1.05
N SER A 100 -8.26 -14.47 1.64
CA SER A 100 -8.28 -14.03 3.03
C SER A 100 -9.45 -14.64 3.80
N PRO A 101 -9.37 -14.70 5.15
CA PRO A 101 -10.53 -15.01 5.99
C PRO A 101 -11.73 -14.10 5.66
N PRO A 102 -12.98 -14.60 5.72
CA PRO A 102 -14.16 -13.82 5.29
C PRO A 102 -14.32 -12.46 5.97
N ASP A 103 -13.98 -12.33 7.25
CA ASP A 103 -14.05 -11.05 7.98
C ASP A 103 -13.08 -10.01 7.40
N VAL A 104 -11.88 -10.47 7.01
CA VAL A 104 -10.88 -9.64 6.33
C VAL A 104 -11.32 -9.32 4.90
N GLY A 105 -11.76 -10.31 4.12
CA GLY A 105 -12.26 -10.10 2.76
C GLY A 105 -13.42 -9.09 2.71
N ALA A 106 -14.35 -9.18 3.66
CA ALA A 106 -15.44 -8.21 3.80
C ALA A 106 -14.93 -6.80 4.16
N PHE A 107 -13.95 -6.69 5.05
CA PHE A 107 -13.33 -5.41 5.40
C PHE A 107 -12.63 -4.77 4.21
N GLU A 108 -11.89 -5.55 3.42
CA GLU A 108 -11.20 -5.07 2.22
C GLU A 108 -12.18 -4.58 1.16
N VAL A 109 -13.30 -5.29 0.95
CA VAL A 109 -14.37 -4.82 0.06
C VAL A 109 -14.97 -3.50 0.55
N ARG A 110 -15.22 -3.34 1.86
CA ARG A 110 -15.70 -2.06 2.42
C ARG A 110 -14.68 -0.94 2.22
N ASN A 111 -13.39 -1.21 2.44
CA ASN A 111 -12.34 -0.21 2.22
C ASN A 111 -12.23 0.18 0.75
N TYR A 112 -12.33 -0.78 -0.17
CA TYR A 112 -12.41 -0.51 -1.60
C TYR A 112 -13.59 0.42 -1.94
N GLU A 113 -14.79 0.12 -1.44
CA GLU A 113 -15.98 0.94 -1.70
C GLU A 113 -15.88 2.34 -1.07
N ASP A 114 -15.22 2.46 0.09
CA ASP A 114 -14.98 3.75 0.75
C ASP A 114 -14.01 4.61 -0.07
N ILE A 115 -12.91 4.05 -0.60
CA ILE A 115 -12.00 4.78 -1.50
C ILE A 115 -12.74 5.16 -2.79
N LYS A 116 -13.47 4.22 -3.40
CA LYS A 116 -14.25 4.48 -4.61
C LYS A 116 -15.22 5.63 -4.42
N SER A 117 -16.04 5.56 -3.37
CA SER A 117 -17.04 6.57 -3.05
C SER A 117 -16.38 7.92 -2.77
N PHE A 118 -15.26 7.92 -2.05
CA PHE A 118 -14.49 9.14 -1.80
C PHE A 118 -13.99 9.78 -3.10
N VAL A 119 -13.43 9.00 -4.01
CA VAL A 119 -12.95 9.49 -5.31
C VAL A 119 -14.11 10.06 -6.14
N GLU A 120 -15.23 9.35 -6.23
CA GLU A 120 -16.40 9.77 -7.01
C GLU A 120 -17.05 11.03 -6.42
N GLN A 121 -17.22 11.10 -5.10
CA GLN A 121 -17.87 12.24 -4.43
C GLN A 121 -17.05 13.53 -4.48
N ASN A 122 -15.72 13.40 -4.53
CA ASN A 122 -14.80 14.54 -4.51
C ASN A 122 -14.16 14.83 -5.87
N ASP A 123 -14.53 14.08 -6.91
CA ASP A 123 -13.98 14.17 -8.27
C ASP A 123 -12.44 14.14 -8.29
N VAL A 124 -11.88 13.19 -7.54
CA VAL A 124 -10.42 13.09 -7.36
C VAL A 124 -9.77 12.58 -8.65
N GLN A 125 -9.00 13.44 -9.30
CA GLN A 125 -8.29 13.15 -10.55
C GLN A 125 -7.06 12.24 -10.32
N CYS A 126 -7.31 10.98 -9.95
CA CYS A 126 -6.28 10.00 -9.59
C CYS A 126 -6.31 8.76 -10.48
N ASP A 127 -6.74 8.87 -11.74
CA ASP A 127 -6.82 7.76 -12.69
C ASP A 127 -7.61 6.54 -12.16
N TRP A 128 -8.59 6.77 -11.27
CA TRP A 128 -9.40 5.70 -10.71
C TRP A 128 -10.21 5.01 -11.81
N LYS A 129 -10.05 3.70 -11.92
CA LYS A 129 -10.84 2.84 -12.80
C LYS A 129 -11.27 1.61 -12.03
N SER A 130 -12.58 1.41 -11.87
CA SER A 130 -13.13 0.15 -11.33
C SER A 130 -12.93 -0.96 -12.36
N LEU A 131 -12.38 -2.08 -11.90
CA LEU A 131 -12.00 -3.25 -12.68
C LEU A 131 -12.48 -4.53 -11.98
N SER A 132 -12.36 -5.66 -12.67
CA SER A 132 -12.29 -6.96 -12.00
C SER A 132 -10.83 -7.34 -11.79
N SER A 133 -10.55 -8.20 -10.81
CA SER A 133 -9.25 -8.84 -10.68
C SER A 133 -9.17 -10.08 -11.58
N CYS A 134 -7.95 -10.45 -11.95
CA CYS A 134 -7.62 -11.72 -12.58
C CYS A 134 -6.40 -12.30 -11.85
N HIS A 135 -6.63 -13.25 -10.94
CA HIS A 135 -5.57 -14.05 -10.36
C HIS A 135 -5.34 -15.24 -11.28
N SER A 136 -4.32 -15.15 -12.12
CA SER A 136 -3.93 -16.21 -13.03
C SER A 136 -3.01 -17.21 -12.32
N TYR A 137 -3.23 -18.50 -12.54
CA TYR A 137 -2.44 -19.57 -11.96
C TYR A 137 -1.71 -20.34 -13.05
N MET A 138 -0.38 -20.35 -12.99
CA MET A 138 0.44 -21.09 -13.96
C MET A 138 0.57 -22.58 -13.64
N SER A 139 0.34 -22.96 -12.37
CA SER A 139 0.42 -24.33 -11.87
C SER A 139 -0.96 -24.91 -11.57
N GLU A 140 -1.22 -26.15 -12.01
CA GLU A 140 -2.44 -26.89 -11.68
C GLU A 140 -2.62 -27.05 -10.17
N ASP A 141 -1.56 -27.45 -9.47
CA ASP A 141 -1.62 -27.67 -8.01
C ASP A 141 -2.02 -26.40 -7.25
N GLN A 142 -1.52 -25.23 -7.67
CA GLN A 142 -1.87 -23.96 -7.05
C GLN A 142 -3.29 -23.53 -7.41
N LEU A 143 -3.71 -23.76 -8.67
CA LEU A 143 -5.10 -23.53 -9.08
C LEU A 143 -6.05 -24.38 -8.26
N GLU A 144 -5.75 -25.66 -8.02
CA GLU A 144 -6.60 -26.56 -7.23
C GLU A 144 -6.79 -26.03 -5.80
N VAL A 145 -5.73 -25.53 -5.17
CA VAL A 145 -5.81 -24.90 -3.84
C VAL A 145 -6.69 -23.64 -3.88
N ALA A 146 -6.50 -22.78 -4.88
CA ALA A 146 -7.27 -21.55 -5.03
C ALA A 146 -8.76 -21.81 -5.31
N VAL A 147 -9.07 -22.82 -6.14
CA VAL A 147 -10.44 -23.26 -6.43
C VAL A 147 -11.10 -23.75 -5.15
N LYS A 148 -10.44 -24.60 -4.36
CA LYS A 148 -10.98 -25.06 -3.07
C LYS A 148 -11.28 -23.91 -2.11
N ALA A 149 -10.38 -22.91 -2.04
CA ALA A 149 -10.61 -21.72 -1.22
C ALA A 149 -11.81 -20.90 -1.72
N ALA A 150 -11.93 -20.70 -3.03
CA ALA A 150 -13.04 -19.99 -3.65
C ALA A 150 -14.39 -20.70 -3.48
N GLU A 151 -14.42 -22.04 -3.59
CA GLU A 151 -15.60 -22.86 -3.34
C GLU A 151 -16.01 -22.82 -1.86
N ALA A 152 -15.05 -23.01 -0.95
CA ALA A 152 -15.31 -22.92 0.49
C ALA A 152 -15.86 -21.54 0.89
N LEU A 153 -15.35 -20.46 0.30
CA LEU A 153 -15.90 -19.12 0.54
C LEU A 153 -17.37 -19.02 0.10
N LYS A 154 -17.73 -19.58 -1.06
CA LYS A 154 -19.13 -19.53 -1.55
C LYS A 154 -20.11 -20.17 -0.58
N ASP A 155 -19.68 -21.20 0.14
CA ASP A 155 -20.47 -21.85 1.18
C ASP A 155 -20.48 -21.05 2.50
N LEU A 156 -19.32 -20.52 2.91
CA LEU A 156 -19.17 -19.80 4.19
C LEU A 156 -19.79 -18.40 4.18
N ASP A 157 -19.65 -17.67 3.08
CA ASP A 157 -20.18 -16.32 2.89
C ASP A 157 -20.64 -16.15 1.43
N PRO A 158 -21.91 -16.45 1.12
CA PRO A 158 -22.46 -16.30 -0.23
C PRO A 158 -22.40 -14.88 -0.78
N THR A 159 -22.37 -13.86 0.09
CA THR A 159 -22.28 -12.46 -0.34
C THR A 159 -20.92 -12.18 -0.96
N LEU A 160 -19.85 -12.62 -0.29
CA LEU A 160 -18.49 -12.56 -0.83
C LEU A 160 -18.30 -13.55 -1.98
N GLY A 161 -18.87 -14.75 -1.87
CA GLY A 161 -18.82 -15.79 -2.91
C GLY A 161 -19.38 -15.33 -4.25
N ASN A 162 -20.43 -14.50 -4.26
CA ASN A 162 -21.00 -13.89 -5.46
C ASN A 162 -20.05 -12.92 -6.18
N LEU A 163 -18.99 -12.47 -5.52
CA LEU A 163 -17.95 -11.66 -6.15
C LEU A 163 -16.93 -12.51 -6.90
N VAL A 164 -16.89 -13.84 -6.69
CA VAL A 164 -15.81 -14.73 -7.14
C VAL A 164 -16.24 -15.63 -8.29
N THR A 165 -15.53 -15.52 -9.41
CA THR A 165 -15.70 -16.35 -10.60
C THR A 165 -14.49 -17.27 -10.77
N ILE A 166 -14.73 -18.56 -10.89
CA ILE A 166 -13.70 -19.57 -11.16
C ILE A 166 -13.65 -19.78 -12.68
N ILE A 167 -12.46 -19.65 -13.26
CA ILE A 167 -12.24 -19.72 -14.70
C ILE A 167 -11.25 -20.84 -14.97
N THR A 168 -11.70 -21.86 -15.69
CA THR A 168 -10.89 -23.03 -16.08
C THR A 168 -10.68 -23.03 -17.59
N ARG A 169 -9.96 -24.01 -18.12
CA ARG A 169 -9.78 -24.16 -19.57
C ARG A 169 -11.09 -24.38 -20.34
N ASP A 170 -12.13 -24.89 -19.68
CA ASP A 170 -13.43 -25.14 -20.28
C ASP A 170 -14.37 -23.91 -20.20
N SER A 171 -13.97 -22.86 -19.48
CA SER A 171 -14.74 -21.62 -19.36
C SER A 171 -14.76 -20.83 -20.67
N THR A 172 -15.93 -20.32 -21.05
CA THR A 172 -16.13 -19.61 -22.34
C THR A 172 -16.53 -18.14 -22.19
N ASN A 173 -16.88 -17.68 -20.98
CA ASN A 173 -17.28 -16.29 -20.75
C ASN A 173 -17.03 -15.86 -19.28
N PRO A 174 -15.87 -15.26 -18.98
CA PRO A 174 -14.70 -15.16 -19.85
C PRO A 174 -13.95 -16.51 -19.98
N SER A 175 -13.29 -16.71 -21.11
CA SER A 175 -12.26 -17.74 -21.31
C SER A 175 -10.87 -17.21 -20.91
N LEU A 176 -9.87 -18.10 -20.78
CA LEU A 176 -8.49 -17.69 -20.54
C LEU A 176 -7.91 -16.79 -21.65
N SER A 177 -8.37 -16.97 -22.89
CA SER A 177 -8.01 -16.11 -24.01
C SER A 177 -8.61 -14.70 -23.88
N ASP A 178 -9.85 -14.59 -23.38
CA ASP A 178 -10.49 -13.29 -23.11
C ASP A 178 -9.74 -12.52 -22.02
N LEU A 179 -9.18 -13.25 -21.04
CA LEU A 179 -8.31 -12.69 -20.01
C LEU A 179 -6.86 -12.43 -20.48
N ARG A 180 -6.52 -12.83 -21.71
CA ARG A 180 -5.16 -12.76 -22.30
C ARG A 180 -4.10 -13.62 -21.62
N ILE A 181 -4.51 -14.70 -20.96
CA ILE A 181 -3.62 -15.68 -20.30
C ILE A 181 -3.82 -17.10 -20.88
N PRO A 182 -3.71 -17.29 -22.21
CA PRO A 182 -4.09 -18.56 -22.85
C PRO A 182 -3.28 -19.77 -22.38
N THR A 183 -2.12 -19.55 -21.76
CA THR A 183 -1.21 -20.59 -21.27
C THR A 183 -1.40 -20.93 -19.79
N ALA A 184 -2.22 -20.18 -19.05
CA ALA A 184 -2.48 -20.44 -17.64
C ALA A 184 -3.22 -21.78 -17.43
N ALA A 185 -3.06 -22.37 -16.25
CA ALA A 185 -3.86 -23.50 -15.82
C ALA A 185 -5.34 -23.10 -15.62
N GLY A 186 -5.53 -21.90 -15.06
CA GLY A 186 -6.82 -21.32 -14.78
C GLY A 186 -6.68 -19.94 -14.15
N ALA A 187 -7.80 -19.34 -13.77
CA ALA A 187 -7.83 -18.09 -13.04
C ALA A 187 -8.99 -18.01 -12.06
N ILE A 188 -8.83 -17.16 -11.05
CA ILE A 188 -9.92 -16.71 -10.19
C ILE A 188 -10.09 -15.21 -10.41
N ALA A 189 -11.29 -14.80 -10.79
CA ALA A 189 -11.63 -13.39 -10.96
C ALA A 189 -12.53 -12.91 -9.82
N THR A 190 -12.28 -11.69 -9.34
CA THR A 190 -13.19 -11.01 -8.39
C THR A 190 -13.75 -9.75 -9.02
N SER A 191 -15.03 -9.45 -8.81
CA SER A 191 -15.71 -8.29 -9.41
C SER A 191 -15.38 -6.95 -8.73
N LYS A 192 -14.41 -6.93 -7.81
CA LYS A 192 -13.94 -5.77 -7.07
C LYS A 192 -12.42 -5.67 -7.18
N ALA A 193 -11.96 -4.75 -8.03
CA ALA A 193 -10.59 -4.26 -8.08
C ALA A 193 -10.60 -2.85 -8.67
N ALA A 194 -9.48 -2.13 -8.56
CA ALA A 194 -9.29 -0.90 -9.29
C ALA A 194 -7.82 -0.67 -9.62
N SER A 195 -7.59 0.13 -10.66
CA SER A 195 -6.33 0.85 -10.85
C SER A 195 -6.51 2.30 -10.42
N LEU A 196 -5.46 2.92 -9.89
CA LEU A 196 -5.37 4.35 -9.60
C LEU A 196 -3.92 4.83 -9.57
N TRP A 197 -3.75 6.14 -9.69
CA TRP A 197 -2.53 6.88 -9.38
C TRP A 197 -2.50 7.19 -7.88
N PRO A 198 -1.76 6.42 -7.06
CA PRO A 198 -1.88 6.49 -5.60
C PRO A 198 -1.38 7.82 -5.01
N TYR A 199 -0.33 8.40 -5.63
CA TYR A 199 0.17 9.72 -5.25
C TYR A 199 -0.89 10.81 -5.41
N LYS A 200 -1.59 10.88 -6.55
CA LYS A 200 -2.63 11.89 -6.80
C LYS A 200 -3.81 11.79 -5.83
N LEU A 201 -4.21 10.58 -5.43
CA LEU A 201 -5.22 10.39 -4.39
C LEU A 201 -4.78 11.02 -3.06
N VAL A 202 -3.56 10.70 -2.61
CA VAL A 202 -3.03 11.24 -1.34
C VAL A 202 -2.79 12.74 -1.42
N ALA A 203 -2.24 13.23 -2.54
CA ALA A 203 -1.98 14.64 -2.76
C ALA A 203 -3.26 15.46 -2.68
N TRP A 204 -4.34 15.01 -3.34
CA TRP A 204 -5.64 15.66 -3.28
C TRP A 204 -6.15 15.82 -1.84
N VAL A 205 -6.08 14.75 -1.03
CA VAL A 205 -6.54 14.79 0.37
C VAL A 205 -5.71 15.77 1.19
N LEU A 206 -4.38 15.76 1.03
CA LEU A 206 -3.50 16.68 1.74
C LEU A 206 -3.74 18.13 1.36
N GLU A 207 -3.91 18.42 0.07
CA GLU A 207 -4.24 19.76 -0.43
C GLU A 207 -5.58 20.25 0.11
N ASP A 208 -6.61 19.40 0.10
CA ASP A 208 -7.93 19.71 0.66
C ASP A 208 -7.84 20.00 2.17
N LEU A 209 -7.12 19.18 2.93
CA LEU A 209 -6.88 19.39 4.36
C LEU A 209 -6.16 20.71 4.63
N ILE A 210 -5.12 21.03 3.87
CA ILE A 210 -4.38 22.30 3.96
C ILE A 210 -5.32 23.46 3.63
N PHE A 211 -6.06 23.37 2.53
CA PHE A 211 -6.98 24.41 2.06
C PHE A 211 -8.08 24.71 3.08
N LYS A 212 -8.77 23.68 3.58
CA LYS A 212 -9.83 23.81 4.60
C LYS A 212 -9.31 24.27 5.95
N SER A 213 -8.02 24.08 6.22
CA SER A 213 -7.38 24.49 7.48
C SER A 213 -6.70 25.85 7.43
N LYS A 214 -6.81 26.60 6.32
CA LYS A 214 -6.16 27.91 6.15
C LYS A 214 -6.66 28.91 7.20
N SER A 215 -5.80 29.19 8.17
CA SER A 215 -5.88 30.31 9.10
C SER A 215 -4.49 30.96 9.15
N SER A 216 -4.43 32.29 9.16
CA SER A 216 -3.17 33.04 9.05
C SER A 216 -2.26 32.92 10.29
N SER A 217 -2.77 32.48 11.43
CA SER A 217 -2.01 32.41 12.69
C SER A 217 -1.94 31.03 13.35
N SER A 218 -2.91 30.14 13.09
CA SER A 218 -2.94 28.80 13.70
C SER A 218 -3.77 27.83 12.85
N PRO A 219 -3.16 27.15 11.85
CA PRO A 219 -3.88 26.18 11.04
C PRO A 219 -4.23 24.93 11.86
N LYS A 220 -5.43 24.37 11.62
CA LYS A 220 -5.88 23.13 12.27
C LYS A 220 -5.13 21.88 11.76
N PHE A 221 -4.65 21.91 10.52
CA PHE A 221 -3.80 20.89 9.93
C PHE A 221 -2.51 21.53 9.43
N ASN A 222 -1.37 20.94 9.81
CA ASN A 222 -0.05 21.43 9.48
C ASN A 222 0.80 20.27 8.96
N LEU A 223 1.18 20.32 7.69
CA LEU A 223 2.09 19.38 7.06
C LEU A 223 3.51 19.94 7.05
N GLN A 224 4.49 19.13 7.46
CA GLN A 224 5.90 19.45 7.42
C GLN A 224 6.66 18.34 6.69
N THR A 225 6.98 18.56 5.41
CA THR A 225 7.88 17.67 4.65
C THR A 225 9.34 17.94 5.00
N SER A 226 10.23 17.04 4.59
CA SER A 226 11.67 17.07 4.87
C SER A 226 11.97 17.25 6.37
N THR A 227 11.17 16.60 7.22
CA THR A 227 11.19 16.71 8.68
C THR A 227 11.17 15.31 9.30
N PRO A 228 12.27 14.54 9.16
CA PRO A 228 12.35 13.20 9.72
C PRO A 228 12.23 13.23 11.25
N VAL A 229 11.33 12.41 11.77
CA VAL A 229 11.27 12.10 13.20
C VAL A 229 12.38 11.11 13.49
N THR A 230 13.28 11.46 14.41
CA THR A 230 14.46 10.65 14.74
C THR A 230 14.30 9.92 16.07
N ARG A 231 13.40 10.38 16.93
CA ARG A 231 13.17 9.78 18.26
C ARG A 231 11.84 10.22 18.85
N LEU A 232 11.21 9.30 19.59
CA LEU A 232 10.08 9.58 20.47
C LEU A 232 10.54 9.48 21.93
N GLN A 233 10.02 10.36 22.77
CA GLN A 233 10.26 10.34 24.20
C GLN A 233 8.94 10.60 24.94
N LYS A 234 8.54 9.68 25.82
CA LYS A 234 7.43 9.95 26.74
C LYS A 234 7.88 10.91 27.84
N SER A 235 7.13 11.97 28.04
CA SER A 235 7.16 12.85 29.22
C SER A 235 5.84 12.69 29.96
N SER A 236 5.82 12.77 31.29
CA SER A 236 4.64 12.60 32.19
C SER A 236 3.29 12.28 31.52
N SER A 237 2.68 13.23 30.79
CA SER A 237 1.41 13.10 30.07
C SER A 237 1.48 13.25 28.54
N GLU A 238 2.62 13.60 27.96
CA GLU A 238 2.77 13.92 26.52
C GLU A 238 3.93 13.16 25.88
N TRP A 239 3.88 13.00 24.56
CA TRP A 239 5.01 12.56 23.77
C TRP A 239 5.79 13.76 23.27
N ILE A 240 7.11 13.70 23.39
CA ILE A 240 8.06 14.63 22.77
C ILE A 240 8.60 13.96 21.51
N ILE A 241 8.39 14.61 20.38
CA ILE A 241 8.79 14.15 19.06
C ILE A 241 10.04 14.94 18.66
N HIS A 242 11.15 14.23 18.46
CA HIS A 242 12.44 14.83 18.12
C HIS A 242 12.66 14.79 16.61
N THR A 243 13.07 15.93 16.05
CA THR A 243 13.43 16.09 14.64
C THR A 243 14.72 16.90 14.54
N SER A 244 15.35 16.92 13.36
CA SER A 244 16.48 17.82 13.09
C SER A 244 16.10 19.31 13.08
N ARG A 245 14.80 19.63 12.99
CA ARG A 245 14.27 21.00 12.92
C ARG A 245 13.70 21.51 14.26
N GLY A 246 13.88 20.74 15.33
CA GLY A 246 13.37 21.06 16.66
C GLY A 246 12.51 19.94 17.23
N GLN A 247 11.85 20.25 18.34
CA GLN A 247 10.99 19.33 19.08
C GLN A 247 9.56 19.86 19.11
N LEU A 248 8.60 18.95 19.11
CA LEU A 248 7.20 19.25 19.36
C LEU A 248 6.64 18.28 20.39
N SER A 249 5.68 18.73 21.19
CA SER A 249 4.95 17.86 22.12
C SER A 249 3.50 17.66 21.69
N ALA A 250 2.98 16.45 21.93
CA ALA A 250 1.57 16.15 21.74
C ALA A 250 1.12 15.03 22.68
N PRO A 251 -0.13 15.07 23.18
CA PRO A 251 -0.67 13.99 23.99
C PRO A 251 -0.88 12.72 23.17
N LYS A 252 -1.14 12.84 21.85
CA LYS A 252 -1.41 11.71 20.95
C LYS A 252 -0.47 11.72 19.74
N VAL A 253 0.07 10.55 19.40
CA VAL A 253 0.94 10.33 18.24
C VAL A 253 0.47 9.07 17.51
N LEU A 254 0.33 9.17 16.19
CA LEU A 254 0.08 8.04 15.30
C LEU A 254 1.31 7.78 14.43
N LEU A 255 1.83 6.56 14.48
CA LEU A 255 2.88 6.09 13.58
C LEU A 255 2.25 5.39 12.38
N ALA A 256 2.25 6.09 11.24
CA ALA A 256 1.85 5.59 9.94
C ALA A 256 3.08 5.35 9.04
N THR A 257 4.14 4.79 9.64
CA THR A 257 5.49 4.70 9.07
C THR A 257 5.79 3.38 8.35
N ASN A 258 4.84 2.43 8.35
CA ASN A 258 4.93 1.15 7.67
C ASN A 258 6.26 0.40 7.96
N ALA A 259 7.10 0.17 6.96
CA ALA A 259 8.40 -0.51 7.09
C ALA A 259 9.36 0.16 8.07
N TYR A 260 9.24 1.48 8.26
CA TYR A 260 10.14 2.28 9.07
C TYR A 260 9.71 2.36 10.54
N THR A 261 8.66 1.64 10.96
CA THR A 261 8.16 1.67 12.34
C THR A 261 9.22 1.30 13.37
N SER A 262 10.09 0.33 13.08
CA SER A 262 11.15 -0.08 14.00
C SER A 262 12.24 0.98 14.23
N HIS A 263 12.35 2.00 13.36
CA HIS A 263 13.20 3.16 13.61
C HIS A 263 12.79 3.90 14.90
N LEU A 264 11.48 4.08 15.10
CA LEU A 264 10.92 4.81 16.24
C LEU A 264 10.54 3.90 17.40
N LEU A 265 10.20 2.63 17.12
CA LEU A 265 9.86 1.60 18.10
C LEU A 265 10.70 0.34 17.85
N PRO A 266 11.94 0.28 18.39
CA PRO A 266 12.88 -0.80 18.08
C PRO A 266 12.37 -2.22 18.38
N SER A 267 11.40 -2.37 19.29
CA SER A 267 10.73 -3.65 19.58
C SER A 267 9.84 -4.18 18.44
N PHE A 268 9.68 -3.44 17.34
CA PHE A 268 9.01 -3.90 16.13
C PHE A 268 9.98 -4.44 15.06
N SER A 269 11.30 -4.44 15.32
CA SER A 269 12.31 -4.97 14.39
C SER A 269 12.09 -6.42 13.99
N ASP A 270 11.51 -7.24 14.88
CA ASP A 270 11.15 -8.64 14.63
C ASP A 270 9.66 -8.84 14.28
N LEU A 271 8.85 -7.78 14.27
CA LEU A 271 7.42 -7.82 13.99
C LEU A 271 7.07 -7.24 12.63
N ILE A 272 7.85 -6.27 12.16
CA ILE A 272 7.73 -5.64 10.84
C ILE A 272 9.11 -5.62 10.19
N THR A 273 9.28 -6.41 9.12
CA THR A 273 10.51 -6.47 8.34
C THR A 273 10.38 -5.57 7.11
N PRO A 274 11.32 -4.63 6.87
CA PRO A 274 11.39 -3.92 5.60
C PRO A 274 11.67 -4.88 4.44
N VAL A 275 10.92 -4.75 3.35
CA VAL A 275 11.11 -5.55 2.14
C VAL A 275 11.13 -4.62 0.93
N ARG A 276 12.25 -4.59 0.21
CA ARG A 276 12.37 -3.84 -1.04
C ARG A 276 11.71 -4.60 -2.18
N GLY A 277 10.65 -4.03 -2.75
CA GLY A 277 10.04 -4.47 -4.01
C GLY A 277 10.55 -3.65 -5.19
N GLU A 278 10.38 -4.18 -6.39
CA GLU A 278 10.75 -3.53 -7.66
C GLU A 278 9.50 -3.28 -8.51
N MET A 279 9.52 -2.18 -9.26
CA MET A 279 8.42 -1.72 -10.10
C MET A 279 8.95 -1.19 -11.42
N SER A 280 8.11 -1.31 -12.45
CA SER A 280 8.32 -0.71 -13.75
C SER A 280 7.05 -0.02 -14.26
N SER A 281 7.27 1.02 -15.06
CA SER A 281 6.27 1.60 -15.95
C SER A 281 6.74 1.29 -17.36
N LEU A 282 6.01 0.43 -18.06
CA LEU A 282 6.38 -0.06 -19.38
C LEU A 282 5.45 0.55 -20.43
N LEU A 283 6.01 0.97 -21.57
CA LEU A 283 5.19 1.33 -22.71
C LEU A 283 4.43 0.09 -23.19
N PRO A 284 3.10 0.18 -23.38
CA PRO A 284 2.38 -0.90 -24.01
C PRO A 284 2.85 -1.01 -25.48
N PRO A 285 2.69 -2.18 -26.12
CA PRO A 285 2.97 -2.32 -27.54
C PRO A 285 2.18 -1.29 -28.35
N SER A 286 2.76 -0.75 -29.42
CA SER A 286 2.13 0.31 -30.22
C SER A 286 0.80 -0.10 -30.86
N THR A 287 0.52 -1.41 -30.93
CA THR A 287 -0.74 -1.99 -31.40
C THR A 287 -1.86 -1.95 -30.36
N MET A 288 -1.55 -1.64 -29.10
CA MET A 288 -2.52 -1.48 -28.00
C MET A 288 -2.98 -0.03 -27.90
N SER A 289 -4.23 0.23 -28.25
CA SER A 289 -4.86 1.55 -28.17
C SER A 289 -6.36 1.44 -27.87
N PRO A 290 -6.98 2.42 -27.19
CA PRO A 290 -8.42 2.49 -27.01
C PRO A 290 -9.18 2.71 -28.33
N ALA A 291 -8.50 3.13 -29.41
CA ALA A 291 -9.10 3.40 -30.71
C ALA A 291 -9.97 2.24 -31.22
N ARG A 292 -11.09 2.58 -31.88
CA ARG A 292 -12.04 1.57 -32.39
C ARG A 292 -11.39 0.59 -33.37
N GLU A 293 -10.48 1.09 -34.19
CA GLU A 293 -9.74 0.33 -35.21
C GLU A 293 -8.50 -0.38 -34.66
N SER A 294 -8.20 -0.22 -33.36
CA SER A 294 -7.03 -0.86 -32.74
C SER A 294 -7.11 -2.38 -32.86
N SER A 295 -5.99 -2.99 -33.27
CA SER A 295 -5.82 -4.44 -33.32
C SER A 295 -5.77 -5.10 -31.95
N SER A 296 -5.53 -4.33 -30.89
CA SER A 296 -5.47 -4.81 -29.50
C SER A 296 -6.05 -3.76 -28.56
N LYS A 297 -7.04 -4.14 -27.76
CA LYS A 297 -7.63 -3.24 -26.76
C LYS A 297 -6.72 -3.08 -25.53
N PRO A 298 -6.90 -2.02 -24.71
CA PRO A 298 -6.29 -1.96 -23.39
C PRO A 298 -6.73 -3.13 -22.50
N LEU A 299 -5.95 -3.43 -21.47
CA LEU A 299 -6.28 -4.42 -20.44
C LEU A 299 -7.50 -3.96 -19.61
N GLU A 300 -8.35 -4.93 -19.28
CA GLU A 300 -9.62 -4.71 -18.58
C GLU A 300 -9.64 -5.28 -17.15
N TYR A 301 -8.52 -5.87 -16.70
CA TYR A 301 -8.37 -6.49 -15.39
C TYR A 301 -7.16 -5.93 -14.63
N SER A 302 -7.23 -5.99 -13.31
CA SER A 302 -6.05 -5.95 -12.44
C SER A 302 -5.53 -7.37 -12.30
N TYR A 303 -4.28 -7.63 -12.70
CA TYR A 303 -3.72 -8.98 -12.73
C TYR A 303 -2.85 -9.25 -11.51
N SER A 304 -2.98 -10.46 -10.96
CA SER A 304 -1.99 -11.13 -10.12
C SER A 304 -1.59 -12.43 -10.85
N ILE A 305 -0.29 -12.66 -11.01
CA ILE A 305 0.27 -13.79 -11.74
C ILE A 305 0.92 -14.72 -10.72
N MET A 306 0.31 -15.88 -10.49
CA MET A 306 0.69 -16.84 -9.45
C MET A 306 1.45 -18.03 -10.04
N GLY A 307 2.52 -18.44 -9.35
CA GLY A 307 3.23 -19.69 -9.67
C GLY A 307 4.15 -19.62 -10.86
N HIS A 308 4.45 -18.43 -11.35
CA HIS A 308 5.26 -18.26 -12.54
C HIS A 308 6.74 -18.58 -12.28
N PHE A 309 7.40 -19.29 -13.19
CA PHE A 309 8.78 -19.81 -13.01
C PHE A 309 9.06 -20.54 -11.68
N GLY A 310 8.06 -21.21 -11.12
CA GLY A 310 8.23 -21.91 -9.83
C GLY A 310 8.25 -20.97 -8.62
N GLN A 311 7.73 -19.73 -8.77
CA GLN A 311 7.30 -18.92 -7.63
C GLN A 311 6.38 -19.77 -6.73
N ASN A 312 6.53 -19.62 -5.41
CA ASN A 312 5.61 -20.26 -4.47
C ASN A 312 4.20 -19.62 -4.60
N ILE A 313 3.20 -20.23 -3.97
CA ILE A 313 1.79 -19.79 -4.10
C ILE A 313 1.54 -18.38 -3.54
N ASN A 314 2.45 -17.90 -2.70
CA ASN A 314 2.36 -16.58 -2.10
C ASN A 314 3.43 -15.67 -2.72
N ARG A 315 3.86 -15.84 -3.96
CA ARG A 315 4.63 -14.76 -4.61
C ARG A 315 3.91 -14.45 -5.90
N ASP A 316 3.51 -13.19 -6.04
CA ASP A 316 2.81 -12.73 -7.22
C ASP A 316 3.53 -11.57 -7.90
N ASP A 317 3.48 -11.62 -9.22
CA ASP A 317 3.68 -10.42 -10.02
C ASP A 317 2.32 -9.77 -10.26
N TYR A 318 2.28 -8.45 -10.23
CA TYR A 318 1.03 -7.71 -10.33
C TYR A 318 1.11 -6.65 -11.42
N LEU A 319 0.00 -6.50 -12.14
CA LEU A 319 -0.10 -5.61 -13.28
C LEU A 319 -1.44 -4.87 -13.30
N VAL A 320 -1.36 -3.56 -13.48
CA VAL A 320 -2.48 -2.75 -13.96
C VAL A 320 -2.03 -1.93 -15.15
N GLN A 321 -2.96 -1.59 -16.04
CA GLN A 321 -2.70 -0.63 -17.11
C GLN A 321 -3.32 0.72 -16.75
N ARG A 322 -2.53 1.79 -16.87
CA ARG A 322 -3.05 3.15 -16.70
C ARG A 322 -4.13 3.44 -17.75
N PRO A 323 -5.16 4.23 -17.43
CA PRO A 323 -6.08 4.74 -18.43
C PRO A 323 -5.33 5.49 -19.54
N PHE A 324 -5.80 5.36 -20.77
CA PHE A 324 -5.39 6.25 -21.86
C PHE A 324 -6.14 7.58 -21.69
N SER A 325 -5.42 8.69 -21.77
CA SER A 325 -5.96 10.04 -21.80
C SER A 325 -5.96 10.54 -23.24
N SER A 326 -7.15 10.82 -23.78
CA SER A 326 -7.29 11.55 -25.04
C SER A 326 -7.26 13.05 -24.74
N THR A 327 -6.10 13.69 -24.93
CA THR A 327 -6.07 15.16 -24.97
C THR A 327 -6.56 15.66 -26.32
N SER A 328 -7.02 16.92 -26.38
CA SER A 328 -7.55 17.55 -27.60
C SER A 328 -6.51 17.70 -28.72
N SER A 329 -5.22 17.60 -28.38
CA SER A 329 -4.12 17.37 -29.32
C SER A 329 -3.98 15.87 -29.58
N GLN A 330 -3.95 15.44 -30.84
CA GLN A 330 -3.96 14.05 -31.35
C GLN A 330 -2.91 13.05 -30.79
N GLN A 331 -2.17 13.39 -29.73
CA GLN A 331 -1.32 12.47 -28.98
C GLN A 331 -2.11 11.84 -27.81
N GLU A 332 -2.36 10.53 -27.91
CA GLU A 332 -2.75 9.71 -26.77
C GLU A 332 -1.59 9.71 -25.76
N SER A 333 -1.90 9.94 -24.48
CA SER A 333 -0.95 9.83 -23.35
C SER A 333 -1.50 8.84 -22.33
N GLY A 334 -0.64 8.31 -21.46
CA GLY A 334 -1.05 7.23 -20.56
C GLY A 334 -0.96 5.85 -21.22
N GLY A 335 -1.66 4.87 -20.65
CA GLY A 335 -1.64 3.49 -21.14
C GLY A 335 -0.44 2.67 -20.68
N GLU A 336 0.47 3.22 -19.88
CA GLU A 336 1.61 2.48 -19.35
C GLU A 336 1.16 1.27 -18.54
N LEU A 337 1.89 0.17 -18.72
CA LEU A 337 1.74 -1.07 -17.97
C LEU A 337 2.55 -0.92 -16.67
N MET A 338 1.85 -0.86 -15.54
CA MET A 338 2.43 -0.72 -14.21
C MET A 338 2.67 -2.12 -13.66
N PHE A 339 3.89 -2.60 -13.80
CA PHE A 339 4.23 -3.99 -13.51
C PHE A 339 5.26 -4.09 -12.39
N GLY A 340 4.92 -4.85 -11.35
CA GLY A 340 5.78 -5.10 -10.20
C GLY A 340 5.76 -6.55 -9.78
N GLY A 341 6.62 -6.88 -8.82
CA GLY A 341 6.88 -8.25 -8.41
C GLY A 341 8.36 -8.58 -8.61
N GLY A 342 8.66 -9.75 -9.18
CA GLY A 342 10.02 -10.18 -9.49
C GLY A 342 10.91 -10.41 -8.27
N ARG A 343 10.32 -10.47 -7.06
CA ARG A 343 11.05 -10.60 -5.79
C ARG A 343 12.02 -11.77 -5.78
N GLN A 344 11.68 -12.88 -6.43
CA GLN A 344 12.58 -14.05 -6.51
C GLN A 344 13.91 -13.78 -7.21
N PHE A 345 13.98 -12.76 -8.07
CA PHE A 345 15.20 -12.36 -8.77
C PHE A 345 16.00 -11.33 -8.00
N ALA A 346 15.36 -10.62 -7.07
CA ALA A 346 16.03 -9.63 -6.24
C ALA A 346 16.99 -10.28 -5.25
N ALA A 347 18.08 -9.58 -4.93
CA ALA A 347 19.02 -10.03 -3.91
C ALA A 347 18.28 -10.27 -2.58
N GLN A 348 18.34 -11.52 -2.07
CA GLN A 348 17.65 -11.95 -0.85
C GLN A 348 16.15 -11.62 -0.82
N ALA A 349 15.49 -11.60 -1.98
CA ALA A 349 14.09 -11.21 -2.13
C ALA A 349 13.72 -9.83 -1.54
N GLY A 350 14.73 -8.94 -1.40
CA GLY A 350 14.60 -7.61 -0.80
C GLY A 350 14.43 -7.59 0.72
N LEU A 351 14.56 -8.74 1.40
CA LEU A 351 14.32 -8.87 2.84
C LEU A 351 15.32 -8.05 3.67
N GLY A 352 14.82 -7.29 4.64
CA GLY A 352 15.62 -6.42 5.51
C GLY A 352 16.15 -5.16 4.82
N VAL A 353 15.87 -4.96 3.53
CA VAL A 353 16.34 -3.81 2.78
C VAL A 353 15.34 -2.66 2.90
N PHE A 354 15.79 -1.55 3.47
CA PHE A 354 15.03 -0.28 3.55
C PHE A 354 15.66 0.86 2.75
N ASP A 355 16.75 0.58 2.01
CA ASP A 355 17.35 1.52 1.06
C ASP A 355 16.73 1.34 -0.34
N ASP A 356 16.01 2.36 -0.79
CA ASP A 356 15.39 2.47 -2.10
C ASP A 356 16.12 3.48 -3.01
N SER A 357 17.39 3.79 -2.75
CA SER A 357 18.22 4.68 -3.59
C SER A 357 18.68 4.07 -4.91
N SER A 358 18.49 2.76 -5.07
CA SER A 358 18.84 2.00 -6.27
C SER A 358 17.76 0.95 -6.57
N ILE A 359 17.68 0.58 -7.84
CA ILE A 359 16.91 -0.58 -8.31
C ILE A 359 17.68 -1.87 -8.10
N ASP A 360 17.00 -3.01 -8.11
CA ASP A 360 17.62 -4.33 -8.23
C ASP A 360 17.71 -4.75 -9.71
N PRO A 361 18.91 -4.80 -10.35
CA PRO A 361 18.99 -4.99 -11.80
C PRO A 361 18.45 -6.33 -12.31
N PRO A 362 18.66 -7.48 -11.65
CA PRO A 362 17.98 -8.73 -12.00
C PRO A 362 16.45 -8.63 -11.97
N ALA A 363 15.86 -8.06 -10.91
CA ALA A 363 14.41 -7.91 -10.83
C ALA A 363 13.88 -6.93 -11.90
N ALA A 364 14.55 -5.80 -12.11
CA ALA A 364 14.19 -4.84 -13.15
C ALA A 364 14.26 -5.47 -14.56
N ASN A 365 15.31 -6.25 -14.85
CA ASN A 365 15.42 -6.95 -16.13
C ASN A 365 14.29 -7.97 -16.34
N TYR A 366 13.89 -8.67 -15.29
CA TYR A 366 12.74 -9.55 -15.32
C TYR A 366 11.46 -8.79 -15.68
N LEU A 367 11.18 -7.67 -14.99
CA LEU A 367 9.94 -6.91 -15.20
C LEU A 367 9.78 -6.41 -16.65
N ARG A 368 10.87 -5.99 -17.32
CA ARG A 368 10.80 -5.56 -18.73
C ARG A 368 10.48 -6.67 -19.72
N ARG A 369 10.77 -7.93 -19.37
CA ARG A 369 10.74 -9.06 -20.31
C ARG A 369 9.56 -9.99 -20.12
N GLU A 370 8.86 -9.88 -19.00
CA GLU A 370 7.95 -10.95 -18.62
C GLU A 370 6.55 -10.84 -19.21
N LEU A 371 6.01 -9.63 -19.32
CA LEU A 371 4.64 -9.46 -19.79
C LEU A 371 4.39 -10.06 -21.18
N PRO A 372 5.26 -9.90 -22.20
CA PRO A 372 5.03 -10.52 -23.51
C PRO A 372 5.06 -12.06 -23.50
N ARG A 373 5.64 -12.68 -22.47
CA ARG A 373 5.71 -14.14 -22.32
C ARG A 373 4.51 -14.71 -21.57
N THR A 374 3.98 -13.92 -20.63
CA THR A 374 2.90 -14.33 -19.74
C THR A 374 1.52 -13.93 -20.27
N LEU A 375 1.43 -12.78 -20.93
CA LEU A 375 0.18 -12.24 -21.47
C LEU A 375 0.22 -12.19 -22.99
N ASN A 376 -0.92 -12.48 -23.62
CA ASN A 376 -1.10 -12.19 -25.03
C ASN A 376 -1.33 -10.68 -25.24
N LEU A 377 -0.24 -9.95 -25.47
CA LEU A 377 -0.29 -8.51 -25.77
C LEU A 377 -0.51 -8.21 -27.26
N HIS A 378 -0.63 -9.25 -28.11
CA HIS A 378 -0.72 -9.14 -29.57
C HIS A 378 0.48 -8.41 -30.21
N ASN A 379 1.67 -8.71 -29.71
CA ASN A 379 2.97 -8.24 -30.24
C ASN A 379 3.95 -9.41 -30.34
N ASN A 380 5.15 -9.14 -30.88
CA ASN A 380 6.26 -10.10 -30.94
C ASN A 380 7.51 -9.55 -30.22
N GLU A 381 7.33 -8.62 -29.30
CA GLU A 381 8.44 -7.98 -28.58
C GLU A 381 8.90 -8.89 -27.44
N GLU A 382 10.20 -9.11 -27.32
CA GLU A 382 10.77 -9.92 -26.22
C GLU A 382 11.03 -9.10 -24.95
N GLU A 383 11.08 -7.77 -25.08
CA GLU A 383 11.34 -6.81 -24.01
C GLU A 383 10.54 -5.54 -24.30
N LEU A 384 9.83 -5.03 -23.30
CA LEU A 384 9.10 -3.76 -23.37
C LEU A 384 10.01 -2.62 -22.92
N GLU A 385 9.80 -1.44 -23.51
CA GLU A 385 10.52 -0.23 -23.12
C GLU A 385 10.01 0.28 -21.76
N ALA A 386 10.91 0.41 -20.79
CA ALA A 386 10.60 1.03 -19.51
C ALA A 386 10.75 2.56 -19.59
N THR A 387 9.68 3.29 -19.25
CA THR A 387 9.75 4.74 -19.05
C THR A 387 10.31 5.08 -17.67
N TYR A 388 10.03 4.24 -16.68
CA TYR A 388 10.51 4.34 -15.31
C TYR A 388 10.73 2.95 -14.70
N GLU A 389 11.74 2.85 -13.84
CA GLU A 389 12.02 1.70 -13.00
C GLU A 389 12.36 2.21 -11.60
N TRP A 390 11.75 1.65 -10.56
CA TRP A 390 11.96 2.11 -9.20
C TRP A 390 11.71 1.02 -8.18
N SER A 391 12.31 1.19 -7.01
CA SER A 391 12.07 0.32 -5.86
C SER A 391 11.15 0.98 -4.84
N GLY A 392 10.39 0.19 -4.09
CA GLY A 392 9.58 0.65 -2.95
C GLY A 392 9.81 -0.22 -1.72
N ILE A 393 9.69 0.35 -0.53
CA ILE A 393 9.89 -0.40 0.72
C ILE A 393 8.54 -0.74 1.36
N MET A 394 8.24 -2.04 1.41
CA MET A 394 7.09 -2.62 2.08
C MET A 394 7.44 -2.99 3.53
N GLY A 395 6.45 -3.02 4.42
CA GLY A 395 6.61 -3.48 5.79
C GLY A 395 5.88 -4.81 5.97
N PHE A 396 6.60 -5.92 5.96
CA PHE A 396 6.05 -7.25 6.11
C PHE A 396 5.84 -7.56 7.58
N SER A 397 4.58 -7.72 7.98
CA SER A 397 4.25 -8.11 9.34
C SER A 397 4.50 -9.59 9.53
N ARG A 398 5.10 -9.98 10.65
CA ARG A 398 5.47 -11.38 10.93
C ARG A 398 4.30 -12.37 10.87
N ASP A 399 3.08 -11.91 11.10
CA ASP A 399 1.86 -12.73 11.03
C ASP A 399 0.97 -12.42 9.82
N ASN A 400 1.52 -11.76 8.78
CA ASN A 400 0.85 -11.30 7.56
C ASN A 400 -0.20 -10.19 7.75
N TRP A 401 -0.51 -9.74 8.97
CA TRP A 401 -1.60 -8.76 9.18
C TRP A 401 -1.09 -7.37 9.58
N PRO A 402 -1.79 -6.28 9.18
CA PRO A 402 -1.48 -4.93 9.66
C PRO A 402 -1.54 -4.82 11.18
N TRP A 403 -0.73 -3.93 11.76
CA TRP A 403 -0.76 -3.59 13.19
C TRP A 403 -1.49 -2.26 13.38
N VAL A 404 -2.65 -2.32 14.06
CA VAL A 404 -3.51 -1.15 14.27
C VAL A 404 -3.91 -1.05 15.74
N GLY A 405 -3.57 0.05 16.40
CA GLY A 405 -3.98 0.31 17.79
C GLY A 405 -2.90 0.95 18.66
N ASN A 406 -3.14 1.00 19.97
CA ASN A 406 -2.20 1.58 20.94
C ASN A 406 -0.98 0.66 21.13
N ALA A 407 0.22 1.22 21.03
CA ALA A 407 1.45 0.51 21.36
C ALA A 407 1.64 0.52 22.88
N SER A 408 1.72 -0.65 23.51
CA SER A 408 1.91 -0.75 24.96
C SER A 408 3.31 -0.33 25.39
N GLU A 409 3.51 -0.08 26.69
CA GLU A 409 4.81 0.25 27.26
C GLU A 409 5.87 -0.82 26.99
N LYS A 410 5.48 -2.10 26.95
CA LYS A 410 6.38 -3.23 26.61
C LYS A 410 6.93 -3.15 25.19
N LEU A 411 6.25 -2.43 24.31
CA LEU A 411 6.64 -2.18 22.92
C LEU A 411 7.34 -0.83 22.74
N GLY A 412 7.80 -0.21 23.84
CA GLY A 412 8.35 1.15 23.82
C GLY A 412 7.31 2.24 23.58
N GLY A 413 6.02 1.90 23.63
CA GLY A 413 4.90 2.82 23.54
C GLY A 413 4.40 3.28 24.90
N GLY A 414 3.10 3.42 25.03
CA GLY A 414 2.39 3.93 26.20
C GLY A 414 1.11 4.68 25.81
N GLU A 415 0.42 5.21 26.80
CA GLU A 415 -0.78 6.02 26.57
C GLU A 415 -0.50 7.14 25.55
N GLY A 416 -1.36 7.25 24.55
CA GLY A 416 -1.26 8.26 23.50
C GLY A 416 -0.41 7.87 22.28
N LEU A 417 0.30 6.73 22.27
CA LEU A 417 1.04 6.27 21.07
C LEU A 417 0.29 5.16 20.33
N TYR A 418 0.00 5.38 19.06
CA TYR A 418 -0.75 4.47 18.20
C TYR A 418 0.05 4.10 16.96
N ILE A 419 -0.24 2.95 16.38
CA ILE A 419 0.37 2.44 15.15
C ILE A 419 -0.73 2.10 14.14
N CYS A 420 -0.45 2.36 12.87
CA CYS A 420 -1.19 1.86 11.71
C CYS A 420 -0.16 1.55 10.61
N ALA A 421 0.40 0.34 10.62
CA ALA A 421 1.59 -0.03 9.85
C ALA A 421 1.67 -1.54 9.57
N GLY A 422 2.63 -1.97 8.75
CA GLY A 422 2.93 -3.38 8.53
C GLY A 422 1.93 -4.07 7.59
N PHE A 423 1.64 -3.42 6.46
CA PHE A 423 0.59 -3.88 5.55
C PHE A 423 0.98 -5.07 4.65
N THR A 424 2.22 -5.56 4.72
CA THR A 424 2.69 -6.75 3.98
C THR A 424 2.40 -6.68 2.48
N GLY A 425 2.75 -5.54 1.85
CA GLY A 425 2.47 -5.31 0.42
C GLY A 425 1.00 -4.99 0.08
N HIS A 426 0.06 -5.20 1.03
CA HIS A 426 -1.38 -5.18 0.81
C HIS A 426 -2.10 -3.95 1.40
N GLY A 427 -1.48 -2.77 1.27
CA GLY A 427 -1.95 -1.55 1.94
C GLY A 427 -3.14 -0.86 1.27
N MET A 428 -3.24 -0.90 -0.07
CA MET A 428 -4.28 -0.17 -0.80
C MET A 428 -5.72 -0.60 -0.42
N PRO A 429 -6.03 -1.90 -0.32
CA PRO A 429 -7.37 -2.35 0.05
C PRO A 429 -7.63 -2.38 1.58
N THR A 430 -6.70 -1.94 2.44
CA THR A 430 -6.87 -2.05 3.90
C THR A 430 -6.60 -0.76 4.69
N ALA A 431 -5.72 0.13 4.19
CA ALA A 431 -5.11 1.17 5.02
C ALA A 431 -6.06 2.33 5.39
N ARG A 432 -7.01 2.68 4.52
CA ARG A 432 -7.90 3.83 4.75
C ARG A 432 -8.86 3.59 5.91
N LEU A 433 -9.52 2.43 5.96
CA LEU A 433 -10.38 2.06 7.08
C LEU A 433 -9.57 1.62 8.31
N SER A 434 -8.38 1.06 8.14
CA SER A 434 -7.47 0.80 9.27
C SER A 434 -7.08 2.10 9.97
N ALA A 435 -6.83 3.16 9.21
CA ALA A 435 -6.59 4.50 9.74
C ALA A 435 -7.84 5.08 10.44
N LYS A 436 -9.05 4.86 9.90
CA LYS A 436 -10.30 5.24 10.57
C LYS A 436 -10.44 4.58 11.93
N ALA A 437 -10.17 3.28 12.01
CA ALA A 437 -10.17 2.52 13.26
C ALA A 437 -9.14 3.06 14.26
N ALA A 438 -7.91 3.35 13.81
CA ALA A 438 -6.89 3.96 14.67
C ALA A 438 -7.35 5.32 15.21
N VAL A 439 -7.98 6.16 14.38
CA VAL A 439 -8.54 7.45 14.80
C VAL A 439 -9.64 7.28 15.85
N GLY A 440 -10.59 6.37 15.66
CA GLY A 440 -11.63 6.11 16.67
C GLY A 440 -11.02 5.76 18.03
N LEU A 441 -10.04 4.84 18.05
CA LEU A 441 -9.30 4.48 19.26
C LEU A 441 -8.52 5.65 19.88
N MET A 442 -7.95 6.52 19.06
CA MET A 442 -7.29 7.75 19.52
C MET A 442 -8.27 8.75 20.13
N MET A 443 -9.51 8.78 19.62
CA MET A 443 -10.56 9.70 20.04
C MET A 443 -11.42 9.17 21.20
N GLY A 444 -11.13 7.96 21.67
CA GLY A 444 -11.76 7.36 22.84
C GLY A 444 -13.00 6.51 22.53
N ASP A 445 -13.21 6.17 21.25
CA ASP A 445 -14.26 5.22 20.88
C ASP A 445 -13.97 3.86 21.50
N LYS A 446 -15.05 3.16 21.84
CA LYS A 446 -14.93 1.85 22.47
C LYS A 446 -14.57 0.80 21.44
N MET A 447 -13.79 -0.20 21.82
CA MET A 447 -13.30 -1.22 20.89
C MET A 447 -14.44 -1.94 20.15
N GLU A 448 -15.57 -2.17 20.82
CA GLU A 448 -16.75 -2.81 20.24
C GLU A 448 -17.44 -2.00 19.13
N THR A 449 -17.17 -0.70 19.01
CA THR A 449 -17.71 0.15 17.93
C THR A 449 -16.75 0.32 16.76
N ILE A 450 -15.51 -0.18 16.89
CA ILE A 450 -14.49 -0.07 15.86
C ILE A 450 -14.69 -1.18 14.82
N ASP A 451 -14.99 -0.81 13.57
CA ASP A 451 -14.96 -1.73 12.42
C ASP A 451 -13.50 -2.00 12.01
N LEU A 452 -12.92 -3.05 12.59
CA LEU A 452 -11.57 -3.52 12.28
C LEU A 452 -11.51 -5.04 12.49
N PRO A 453 -10.92 -5.82 11.58
CA PRO A 453 -10.74 -7.25 11.78
C PRO A 453 -9.96 -7.53 13.08
N GLN A 454 -10.40 -8.51 13.86
CA GLN A 454 -9.81 -8.81 15.17
C GLN A 454 -8.30 -9.08 15.08
N ARG A 455 -7.87 -9.64 13.95
CA ARG A 455 -6.47 -9.98 13.64
C ARG A 455 -5.59 -8.74 13.42
N TYR A 456 -6.17 -7.57 13.11
CA TYR A 456 -5.41 -6.35 12.83
C TYR A 456 -5.12 -5.57 14.12
N ILE A 457 -5.86 -5.88 15.19
CA ILE A 457 -5.77 -5.20 16.47
C ILE A 457 -4.41 -5.48 17.11
N LEU A 458 -3.68 -4.41 17.41
CA LEU A 458 -2.47 -4.48 18.20
C LEU A 458 -2.83 -4.81 19.65
N SER A 459 -2.39 -5.97 20.13
CA SER A 459 -2.54 -6.42 21.52
C SER A 459 -1.32 -7.19 21.97
N GLU A 460 -1.07 -7.22 23.29
CA GLU A 460 0.06 -7.98 23.84
C GLU A 460 -0.03 -9.47 23.50
N GLU A 461 -1.24 -10.03 23.48
CA GLU A 461 -1.46 -11.43 23.13
C GLU A 461 -1.17 -11.70 21.66
N ARG A 462 -1.56 -10.80 20.74
CA ARG A 462 -1.21 -10.93 19.33
C ARG A 462 0.30 -10.86 19.12
N VAL A 463 0.97 -9.91 19.77
CA VAL A 463 2.44 -9.80 19.71
C VAL A 463 3.11 -11.08 20.18
N ARG A 464 2.64 -11.66 21.29
CA ARG A 464 3.16 -12.93 21.82
C ARG A 464 3.01 -14.05 20.79
N LYS A 465 1.82 -14.22 20.20
CA LYS A 465 1.56 -15.23 19.16
C LYS A 465 2.38 -15.01 17.90
N ALA A 466 2.49 -13.78 17.43
CA ALA A 466 3.29 -13.45 16.24
C ALA A 466 4.77 -13.80 16.45
N ARG A 467 5.29 -13.65 17.68
CA ARG A 467 6.68 -14.04 18.02
C ARG A 467 6.91 -15.54 18.13
N GLU A 468 5.86 -16.35 18.21
CA GLU A 468 5.93 -17.81 18.13
C GLU A 468 6.03 -18.31 16.69
N LEU A 469 5.61 -17.50 15.71
CA LEU A 469 5.77 -17.80 14.28
C LEU A 469 7.24 -17.64 13.87
N ASP A 470 7.61 -18.18 12.72
CA ASP A 470 8.93 -17.92 12.14
C ASP A 470 9.14 -16.41 11.89
N VAL A 471 10.40 -15.97 11.93
CA VAL A 471 10.74 -14.62 11.47
C VAL A 471 10.50 -14.51 9.97
N VAL A 472 10.26 -13.28 9.47
CA VAL A 472 9.83 -13.05 8.09
C VAL A 472 10.74 -13.72 7.06
N CYS A 473 12.07 -13.70 7.25
CA CYS A 473 12.98 -14.35 6.31
C CYS A 473 12.78 -15.86 6.20
N VAL A 474 12.57 -16.56 7.33
CA VAL A 474 12.37 -18.02 7.35
C VAL A 474 11.00 -18.38 6.77
N ALA A 475 9.96 -17.63 7.13
CA ALA A 475 8.62 -17.84 6.58
C ALA A 475 8.55 -17.51 5.08
N ASP A 476 9.30 -16.51 4.60
CA ASP A 476 9.39 -16.17 3.17
C ASP A 476 10.10 -17.28 2.37
N GLU A 477 11.16 -17.90 2.93
CA GLU A 477 11.81 -19.09 2.34
C GLU A 477 10.87 -20.30 2.24
N LYS A 478 9.95 -20.46 3.21
CA LYS A 478 8.88 -21.46 3.18
C LYS A 478 7.72 -21.09 2.26
N GLY A 479 7.70 -19.86 1.76
CA GLY A 479 6.66 -19.32 0.92
C GLY A 479 5.36 -19.02 1.65
N GLU A 480 5.43 -18.48 2.87
CA GLU A 480 4.27 -18.11 3.70
C GLU A 480 3.87 -16.62 3.56
N PHE A 481 4.59 -15.85 2.75
CA PHE A 481 4.38 -14.42 2.52
C PHE A 481 4.14 -14.14 1.05
N CYS A 482 3.13 -13.29 0.77
CA CYS A 482 2.78 -12.69 -0.54
C CYS A 482 3.94 -11.92 -1.21
#